data_AF-A0AAC9SVF1-F1
#
_entry.id   AF-A0AAC9SVF1-F1
#
_cell.length_a   1.000
_cell.length_b   1.000
_cell.length_c   1.000
_cell.angle_alpha   90.00
_cell.angle_beta   90.00
_cell.angle_gamma   90.00
#
_symmetry.space_group_name_H-M   'P 1'
#
loop_
_entity.id
_entity.type
_entity.pdbx_description
1 polymer ?
#
loop_
_entity_poly.entity_id
_entity_poly.type
_entity_poly.pdbx_seq_one_letter_code
_entity_poly.pdbx_strand_id
1 'polypeptide(L)'
;MILSREQDGRDATPTTGIIDSQSVKTAENGGPRGYDAGKKIKGRKRHIATDTLGHIMTAVVHPADIQDRDGALLVAARIRSLFPWLRHLIADGGYAGEKLRNGLAQIGRWTIEIIKRSNQARGFVVLPKRWIVERSFAWLGRCRRLTRDVEATISSSEAWLMIAHIRRVLRKINQVAF
;
A
#
# COMPACT_ATOMS: atom_id res chain seq x y z
N MET A 1 5.52 -10.94 -10.28
CA MET A 1 5.04 -11.28 -8.92
C MET A 1 5.02 -12.78 -8.74
N ILE A 2 4.30 -13.52 -9.59
CA ILE A 2 4.17 -14.99 -9.58
C ILE A 2 5.53 -15.70 -9.37
N LEU A 3 6.46 -15.53 -10.31
CA LEU A 3 7.78 -16.18 -10.23
C LEU A 3 8.52 -15.88 -8.91
N SER A 4 8.50 -14.62 -8.46
CA SER A 4 9.13 -14.24 -7.19
C SER A 4 8.44 -14.85 -5.96
N ARG A 5 7.15 -15.19 -6.05
CA ARG A 5 6.41 -15.84 -4.96
C ARG A 5 6.75 -17.32 -4.92
N GLU A 6 6.78 -17.97 -6.08
CA GLU A 6 7.13 -19.39 -6.22
C GLU A 6 8.58 -19.66 -5.77
N GLN A 7 9.53 -18.78 -6.13
CA GLN A 7 10.91 -18.84 -5.63
C GLN A 7 11.02 -18.73 -4.10
N ASP A 8 10.08 -18.04 -3.44
CA ASP A 8 9.99 -17.93 -1.99
C ASP A 8 9.09 -19.04 -1.37
N GLY A 9 8.75 -20.09 -2.13
CA GLY A 9 7.93 -21.21 -1.67
C GLY A 9 6.47 -20.83 -1.36
N ARG A 10 5.94 -19.79 -2.01
CA ARG A 10 4.55 -19.33 -1.84
C ARG A 10 3.74 -19.59 -3.10
N ASP A 11 2.44 -19.83 -2.93
CA ASP A 11 1.50 -19.93 -4.05
C ASP A 11 1.57 -18.71 -4.96
N ALA A 12 1.52 -18.92 -6.28
CA ALA A 12 1.54 -17.89 -7.30
C ALA A 12 0.52 -16.77 -7.04
N THR A 13 -0.67 -17.14 -6.59
CA THR A 13 -1.80 -16.24 -6.35
C THR A 13 -1.92 -15.87 -4.86
N PRO A 14 -1.83 -14.58 -4.49
CA PRO A 14 -2.02 -14.17 -3.11
C PRO A 14 -3.49 -14.23 -2.68
N THR A 15 -3.73 -14.59 -1.42
CA THR A 15 -5.06 -14.67 -0.79
C THR A 15 -5.29 -13.62 0.30
N THR A 16 -4.25 -12.88 0.66
CA THR A 16 -4.26 -11.81 1.67
C THR A 16 -3.59 -10.56 1.12
N GLY A 17 -4.23 -9.42 1.33
CA GLY A 17 -3.68 -8.09 1.02
C GLY A 17 -3.41 -7.31 2.29
N ILE A 18 -2.32 -6.55 2.32
CA ILE A 18 -1.93 -5.67 3.44
C ILE A 18 -1.95 -4.24 2.92
N ILE A 19 -2.77 -3.38 3.52
CA ILE A 19 -3.03 -2.03 3.05
C ILE A 19 -2.39 -1.01 3.99
N ASP A 20 -1.72 -0.02 3.40
CA ASP A 20 -1.24 1.17 4.10
C ASP A 20 -1.06 2.36 3.13
N SER A 21 -0.87 3.56 3.68
CA SER A 21 -0.71 4.80 2.93
C SER A 21 0.53 5.60 3.34
N GLN A 22 1.20 6.17 2.33
CA GLN A 22 2.31 7.09 2.52
C GLN A 22 1.96 8.45 1.94
N SER A 23 1.98 9.49 2.78
CA SER A 23 1.86 10.88 2.35
C SER A 23 3.22 11.41 1.93
N VAL A 24 3.30 12.03 0.75
CA VAL A 24 4.55 12.58 0.20
C VAL A 24 4.34 14.02 -0.24
N LYS A 25 5.36 14.85 -0.01
CA LYS A 25 5.37 16.23 -0.48
C LYS A 25 5.42 16.25 -2.01
N THR A 26 4.66 17.16 -2.62
CA THR A 26 4.77 17.43 -4.06
C THR A 26 5.80 18.53 -4.35
N ALA A 27 6.34 18.58 -5.56
CA ALA A 27 7.02 19.78 -6.07
C ALA A 27 6.04 20.93 -6.30
N GLU A 28 6.58 22.14 -6.50
CA GLU A 28 5.81 23.35 -6.76
C GLU A 28 4.92 23.20 -8.01
N ASN A 29 5.45 22.59 -9.08
CA ASN A 29 4.73 22.32 -10.33
C ASN A 29 3.93 21.00 -10.34
N GLY A 30 3.82 20.28 -9.21
CA GLY A 30 3.03 19.05 -9.15
C GLY A 30 1.54 19.34 -9.35
N GLY A 31 0.77 18.51 -10.05
CA GLY A 31 -0.66 18.79 -10.28
C GLY A 31 -1.54 18.59 -9.03
N PRO A 32 -2.65 17.84 -9.10
CA PRO A 32 -3.61 17.74 -7.99
C PRO A 32 -2.95 17.33 -6.67
N ARG A 33 -3.20 18.07 -5.59
CA ARG A 33 -2.58 17.87 -4.27
C ARG A 33 -3.52 18.33 -3.15
N GLY A 34 -3.30 17.79 -1.95
CA GLY A 34 -4.06 18.09 -0.75
C GLY A 34 -3.16 18.33 0.46
N TYR A 35 -3.78 18.45 1.64
CA TYR A 35 -3.07 18.62 2.90
C TYR A 35 -3.45 17.52 3.89
N ASP A 36 -2.46 16.72 4.27
CA ASP A 36 -2.56 15.75 5.36
C ASP A 36 -2.24 16.47 6.68
N ALA A 37 -3.27 16.78 7.46
CA ALA A 37 -3.13 17.46 8.74
C ALA A 37 -2.39 16.61 9.79
N GLY A 38 -2.58 15.29 9.76
CA GLY A 38 -1.94 14.38 10.71
C GLY A 38 -0.43 14.30 10.51
N LYS A 39 0.03 14.33 9.26
CA LYS A 39 1.46 14.31 8.91
C LYS A 39 2.04 15.70 8.62
N LYS A 40 1.20 16.74 8.60
CA LYS A 40 1.53 18.12 8.19
C LYS A 40 2.20 18.17 6.80
N ILE A 41 1.68 17.39 5.85
CA ILE A 41 2.24 17.26 4.49
C ILE A 41 1.28 17.84 3.47
N LYS A 42 1.76 18.84 2.71
CA LYS A 42 1.10 19.29 1.47
C LYS A 42 1.59 18.44 0.30
N GLY A 43 0.71 17.63 -0.27
CA GLY A 43 1.06 16.77 -1.40
C GLY A 43 0.04 15.69 -1.72
N ARG A 44 0.51 14.46 -1.96
CA ARG A 44 -0.34 13.31 -2.32
C ARG A 44 -0.14 12.16 -1.35
N LYS A 45 -1.16 11.32 -1.23
CA LYS A 45 -1.09 10.02 -0.55
C LYS A 45 -0.96 8.92 -1.59
N ARG A 46 -0.07 7.99 -1.29
CA ARG A 46 0.16 6.76 -2.05
C ARG A 46 -0.42 5.63 -1.23
N HIS A 47 -1.59 5.17 -1.62
CA HIS A 47 -2.25 4.05 -0.98
C HIS A 47 -1.84 2.78 -1.71
N ILE A 48 -1.25 1.81 -1.02
CA ILE A 48 -0.83 0.56 -1.66
C ILE A 48 -1.46 -0.63 -0.96
N ALA A 49 -1.64 -1.71 -1.72
CA ALA A 49 -1.88 -3.03 -1.17
C ALA A 49 -0.72 -3.95 -1.57
N THR A 50 -0.17 -4.66 -0.59
CA THR A 50 0.87 -5.66 -0.83
C THR A 50 0.42 -7.06 -0.47
N ASP A 51 1.05 -8.06 -1.08
CA ASP A 51 0.97 -9.44 -0.59
C ASP A 51 1.81 -9.64 0.68
N THR A 52 1.85 -10.88 1.18
CA THR A 52 2.63 -11.29 2.36
C THR A 52 4.16 -11.27 2.16
N LEU A 53 4.65 -11.11 0.93
CA LEU A 53 6.07 -10.91 0.63
C LEU A 53 6.42 -9.42 0.44
N GLY A 54 5.42 -8.54 0.41
CA GLY A 54 5.58 -7.11 0.19
C GLY A 54 5.56 -6.73 -1.30
N HIS A 55 5.11 -7.60 -2.20
CA HIS A 55 4.86 -7.23 -3.59
C HIS A 55 3.63 -6.35 -3.69
N ILE A 56 3.74 -5.21 -4.39
CA ILE A 56 2.59 -4.33 -4.64
C ILE A 56 1.65 -5.06 -5.59
N MET A 57 0.46 -5.34 -5.09
CA MET A 57 -0.66 -5.88 -5.85
C MET A 57 -1.40 -4.78 -6.59
N THR A 58 -1.59 -3.65 -5.91
CA THR A 58 -2.16 -2.45 -6.52
C THR A 58 -1.76 -1.21 -5.74
N ALA A 59 -1.83 -0.05 -6.39
CA ALA A 59 -1.61 1.25 -5.79
C ALA A 59 -2.68 2.23 -6.29
N VAL A 60 -3.08 3.16 -5.44
CA VAL A 60 -3.94 4.30 -5.78
C VAL A 60 -3.28 5.56 -5.22
N VAL A 61 -3.01 6.53 -6.08
CA VAL A 61 -2.48 7.83 -5.67
C VAL A 61 -3.62 8.84 -5.69
N HIS A 62 -3.68 9.69 -4.66
CA HIS A 62 -4.70 10.71 -4.56
C HIS A 62 -4.20 11.92 -3.76
N PRO A 63 -4.90 13.07 -3.80
CA PRO A 63 -4.62 14.21 -2.93
C PRO A 63 -4.55 13.81 -1.44
N ALA A 64 -3.65 14.42 -0.68
CA ALA A 64 -3.32 13.98 0.68
C ALA A 64 -4.39 14.27 1.74
N ASP A 65 -5.40 15.08 1.42
CA ASP A 65 -6.54 15.41 2.27
C ASP A 65 -7.57 14.27 2.38
N ILE A 66 -7.55 13.31 1.44
CA ILE A 66 -8.37 12.10 1.54
C ILE A 66 -7.88 11.24 2.71
N GLN A 67 -8.82 10.84 3.56
CA GLN A 67 -8.56 10.05 4.74
C GLN A 67 -8.23 8.59 4.37
N ASP A 68 -7.42 7.94 5.21
CA ASP A 68 -6.94 6.58 4.93
C ASP A 68 -8.10 5.57 4.79
N ARG A 69 -9.15 5.73 5.60
CA ARG A 69 -10.39 4.95 5.49
C ARG A 69 -11.10 5.07 4.15
N ASP A 70 -11.04 6.24 3.52
CA ASP A 70 -11.70 6.50 2.23
C ASP A 70 -10.80 6.03 1.07
N GLY A 71 -9.49 6.28 1.18
CA GLY A 71 -8.51 5.76 0.22
C GLY A 71 -8.46 4.22 0.19
N ALA A 72 -8.68 3.55 1.32
CA ALA A 72 -8.74 2.10 1.40
C ALA A 72 -9.87 1.50 0.56
N LEU A 73 -11.01 2.19 0.42
CA LEU A 73 -12.12 1.74 -0.43
C LEU A 73 -11.74 1.76 -1.91
N LEU A 74 -10.99 2.78 -2.34
CA LEU A 74 -10.46 2.85 -3.71
C LEU A 74 -9.51 1.68 -4.01
N VAL A 75 -8.64 1.37 -3.04
CA VAL A 75 -7.73 0.22 -3.14
C VAL A 75 -8.51 -1.09 -3.16
N ALA A 76 -9.48 -1.28 -2.27
CA ALA A 76 -10.31 -2.49 -2.21
C ALA A 76 -11.10 -2.73 -3.51
N ALA A 77 -11.65 -1.67 -4.12
CA ALA A 77 -12.32 -1.77 -5.41
C ALA A 77 -11.36 -2.25 -6.52
N ARG A 78 -10.14 -1.73 -6.55
CA ARG A 78 -9.12 -2.15 -7.52
C ARG A 78 -8.63 -3.58 -7.26
N ILE A 79 -8.47 -3.99 -5.99
CA ILE A 79 -8.18 -5.39 -5.63
C ILE A 79 -9.32 -6.30 -6.07
N ARG A 80 -10.59 -5.91 -5.89
CA ARG A 80 -11.75 -6.74 -6.28
C ARG A 80 -11.73 -7.09 -7.77
N SER A 81 -11.30 -6.15 -8.60
CA SER A 81 -11.15 -6.31 -10.05
C SER A 81 -9.93 -7.18 -10.42
N LEU A 82 -8.76 -6.89 -9.84
CA LEU A 82 -7.50 -7.56 -10.21
C LEU A 82 -7.31 -8.94 -9.55
N PHE A 83 -7.86 -9.13 -8.35
CA PHE A 83 -7.71 -10.33 -7.52
C PHE A 83 -9.08 -10.75 -6.97
N PRO A 84 -10.00 -11.21 -7.84
CA PRO A 84 -11.38 -11.48 -7.47
C PRO A 84 -11.57 -12.62 -6.46
N TRP A 85 -10.55 -13.40 -6.14
CA TRP A 85 -10.57 -14.43 -5.09
C TRP A 85 -10.09 -13.92 -3.71
N LEU A 86 -9.40 -12.78 -3.64
CA LEU A 86 -8.85 -12.25 -2.40
C LEU A 86 -10.00 -11.72 -1.52
N ARG A 87 -10.03 -12.15 -0.26
CA ARG A 87 -11.07 -11.78 0.72
C ARG A 87 -10.51 -11.21 2.02
N HIS A 88 -9.24 -11.49 2.33
CA HIS A 88 -8.62 -11.06 3.59
C HIS A 88 -7.77 -9.82 3.40
N LEU A 89 -8.10 -8.74 4.11
CA LEU A 89 -7.34 -7.50 4.17
C LEU A 89 -6.80 -7.29 5.58
N ILE A 90 -5.54 -6.87 5.66
CA ILE A 90 -4.87 -6.49 6.90
C ILE A 90 -4.55 -5.01 6.82
N ALA A 91 -4.85 -4.27 7.88
CA ALA A 91 -4.52 -2.85 7.97
C ALA A 91 -4.19 -2.47 9.42
N ASP A 92 -3.61 -1.29 9.60
CA ASP A 92 -3.29 -0.80 10.94
C ASP A 92 -4.47 -0.09 11.63
N GLY A 93 -4.23 0.40 12.85
CA GLY A 93 -5.25 1.08 13.64
C GLY A 93 -5.87 2.33 12.99
N GLY A 94 -5.19 2.99 12.05
CA GLY A 94 -5.71 4.16 11.32
C GLY A 94 -6.89 3.82 10.40
N TYR A 95 -7.04 2.55 10.04
CA TYR A 95 -8.12 2.02 9.23
C TYR A 95 -9.31 1.51 10.05
N ALA A 96 -9.27 1.62 11.38
CA ALA A 96 -10.38 1.20 12.22
C ALA A 96 -11.63 2.09 12.01
N GLY A 97 -12.81 1.46 12.04
CA GLY A 97 -14.10 2.16 12.11
C GLY A 97 -15.18 1.53 11.24
N GLU A 98 -16.44 1.85 11.55
CA GLU A 98 -17.62 1.34 10.83
C GLU A 98 -17.68 1.83 9.38
N LYS A 99 -17.24 3.07 9.12
CA LYS A 99 -17.23 3.65 7.76
C LYS A 99 -16.50 2.74 6.76
N LEU A 100 -15.30 2.25 7.13
CA LEU A 100 -14.53 1.35 6.26
C LEU A 100 -15.23 0.00 6.12
N ARG A 101 -15.74 -0.57 7.23
CA ARG A 101 -16.45 -1.87 7.20
C ARG A 101 -17.68 -1.82 6.29
N ASN A 102 -18.48 -0.78 6.42
CA ASN A 102 -19.70 -0.57 5.63
C ASN A 102 -19.36 -0.34 4.15
N GLY A 103 -18.34 0.49 3.86
CA GLY A 103 -17.89 0.70 2.49
C GLY A 103 -17.32 -0.57 1.84
N LEU A 104 -16.56 -1.37 2.58
CA LEU A 104 -16.07 -2.67 2.08
C LEU A 104 -17.23 -3.62 1.78
N ALA A 105 -18.25 -3.67 2.64
CA ALA A 105 -19.43 -4.51 2.44
C ALA A 105 -20.18 -4.20 1.13
N GLN A 106 -20.14 -2.94 0.67
CA GLN A 106 -20.71 -2.54 -0.62
C GLN A 106 -19.87 -3.01 -1.83
N ILE A 107 -18.57 -3.19 -1.67
CA ILE A 107 -17.65 -3.65 -2.73
C ILE A 107 -17.66 -5.18 -2.84
N GLY A 108 -17.85 -5.88 -1.73
CA GLY A 108 -17.93 -7.33 -1.70
C GLY A 108 -17.81 -7.92 -0.29
N ARG A 109 -17.69 -9.24 -0.24
CA ARG A 109 -17.44 -9.94 1.03
C ARG A 109 -15.96 -9.80 1.38
N TRP A 110 -15.67 -9.15 2.50
CA TRP A 110 -14.31 -8.93 2.98
C TRP A 110 -14.18 -9.31 4.44
N THR A 111 -13.05 -9.89 4.80
CA THR A 111 -12.56 -9.96 6.17
C THR A 111 -11.48 -8.91 6.32
N ILE A 112 -11.66 -7.95 7.23
CA ILE A 112 -10.64 -6.96 7.57
C ILE A 112 -10.12 -7.17 8.98
N GLU A 113 -8.82 -7.44 9.06
CA GLU A 113 -8.07 -7.59 10.30
C GLU A 113 -7.32 -6.28 10.60
N ILE A 114 -7.73 -5.61 11.67
CA ILE A 114 -7.10 -4.37 12.11
C ILE A 114 -6.06 -4.70 13.19
N ILE A 115 -4.79 -4.59 12.84
CA ILE A 115 -3.68 -4.88 13.75
C ILE A 115 -3.36 -3.63 14.58
N LYS A 116 -3.76 -3.66 15.84
CA LYS A 116 -3.46 -2.61 16.83
C LYS A 116 -2.29 -3.02 17.70
N ARG A 117 -1.50 -2.04 18.13
CA ARG A 117 -0.54 -2.23 19.22
C ARG A 117 -1.33 -2.42 20.52
N SER A 118 -0.95 -3.38 21.36
CA SER A 118 -1.49 -3.48 22.71
C SER A 118 -1.10 -2.24 23.53
N ASN A 119 -2.06 -1.63 24.21
CA ASN A 119 -1.84 -0.46 25.06
C ASN A 119 -0.91 -0.75 26.25
N GLN A 120 -0.76 -2.03 26.63
CA GLN A 120 0.10 -2.48 27.73
C GLN A 120 1.55 -2.74 27.31
N ALA A 121 1.84 -2.76 26.00
CA ALA A 121 3.17 -3.04 25.48
C ALA A 121 4.12 -1.84 25.70
N ARG A 122 5.15 -2.01 26.54
CA ARG A 122 6.26 -1.05 26.70
C ARG A 122 7.35 -1.32 25.66
N GLY A 123 7.97 -0.26 25.12
CA GLY A 123 9.05 -0.37 24.13
C GLY A 123 8.57 -0.65 22.70
N PHE A 124 9.47 -1.05 21.81
CA PHE A 124 9.14 -1.43 20.43
C PHE A 124 8.64 -2.89 20.41
N VAL A 125 7.42 -3.12 19.93
CA VAL A 125 6.87 -4.47 19.74
C VAL A 125 6.62 -4.72 18.27
N VAL A 126 7.21 -5.80 17.75
CA VAL A 126 6.97 -6.24 16.37
C VAL A 126 5.52 -6.74 16.28
N LEU A 127 4.72 -6.08 15.45
CA LEU A 127 3.36 -6.50 15.13
C LEU A 127 3.43 -7.37 13.86
N PRO A 128 3.13 -8.68 13.94
CA PRO A 128 3.18 -9.56 12.79
C PRO A 128 2.39 -8.99 11.62
N LYS A 129 2.90 -9.14 10.40
CA LYS A 129 2.29 -8.71 9.12
C LYS A 129 2.13 -7.19 8.89
N ARG A 130 2.00 -6.36 9.92
CA ARG A 130 1.90 -4.89 9.77
C ARG A 130 3.13 -4.28 9.08
N TRP A 131 4.32 -4.70 9.48
CA TRP A 131 5.58 -4.17 8.96
C TRP A 131 5.86 -4.48 7.49
N ILE A 132 5.11 -5.39 6.86
CA ILE A 132 5.38 -5.83 5.49
C ILE A 132 5.16 -4.69 4.51
N VAL A 133 4.03 -3.98 4.61
CA VAL A 133 3.69 -2.87 3.72
C VAL A 133 4.54 -1.63 4.00
N GLU A 134 4.84 -1.36 5.27
CA GLU A 134 5.76 -0.29 5.68
C GLU A 134 7.19 -0.53 5.12
N ARG A 135 7.66 -1.78 5.18
CA ARG A 135 8.93 -2.20 4.55
C ARG A 135 8.88 -2.03 3.04
N SER A 136 7.75 -2.30 2.40
CA SER A 136 7.58 -2.03 0.97
C SER A 136 7.72 -0.55 0.64
N PHE A 137 7.14 0.36 1.44
CA PHE A 137 7.39 1.80 1.30
C PHE A 137 8.87 2.15 1.50
N ALA A 138 9.55 1.56 2.48
CA ALA A 138 10.98 1.78 2.70
C ALA A 138 11.82 1.35 1.47
N TRP A 139 11.48 0.23 0.84
CA TRP A 139 12.12 -0.21 -0.39
C TRP A 139 11.84 0.72 -1.57
N LEU A 140 10.60 1.21 -1.72
CA LEU A 140 10.27 2.22 -2.73
C LEU A 140 11.05 3.51 -2.53
N GLY A 141 11.35 3.88 -1.27
CA GLY A 141 12.18 5.03 -0.92
C GLY A 141 13.61 4.97 -1.47
N ARG A 142 14.12 3.78 -1.85
CA ARG A 142 15.42 3.63 -2.55
C ARG A 142 15.37 4.14 -3.99
N CYS A 143 14.18 4.30 -4.56
CA CYS A 143 14.02 4.98 -5.84
C CYS A 143 13.96 6.49 -5.60
N ARG A 144 15.07 7.21 -5.88
CA ARG A 144 15.17 8.67 -5.69
C ARG A 144 14.03 9.45 -6.34
N ARG A 145 13.50 8.93 -7.46
CA ARG A 145 12.36 9.51 -8.20
C ARG A 145 11.07 9.57 -7.36
N LEU A 146 10.94 8.73 -6.33
CA LEU A 146 9.79 8.65 -5.44
C LEU A 146 9.95 9.46 -4.14
N THR A 147 11.14 9.99 -3.82
CA THR A 147 11.39 10.74 -2.57
C THR A 147 10.51 11.98 -2.46
N ARG A 148 10.26 12.65 -3.58
CA ARG A 148 9.31 13.75 -3.71
C ARG A 148 8.46 13.50 -4.95
N ASP A 149 7.16 13.76 -4.86
CA ASP A 149 6.29 13.62 -6.03
C ASP A 149 6.41 14.87 -6.91
N VAL A 150 7.05 14.73 -8.07
CA VAL A 150 7.21 15.81 -9.05
C VAL A 150 6.32 15.60 -10.27
N GLU A 151 5.37 14.67 -10.22
CA GLU A 151 4.51 14.32 -11.34
C GLU A 151 3.35 15.31 -11.50
N ALA A 152 3.13 15.74 -12.75
CA ALA A 152 1.99 16.56 -13.11
C ALA A 152 0.67 15.81 -12.84
N THR A 153 0.54 14.58 -13.32
CA THR A 153 -0.70 13.80 -13.18
C THR A 153 -0.62 12.74 -12.08
N ILE A 154 -1.77 12.37 -11.54
CA ILE A 154 -1.91 11.25 -10.59
C ILE A 154 -1.51 9.93 -11.26
N SER A 155 -1.93 9.71 -12.51
CA SER A 155 -1.61 8.50 -13.28
C SER A 155 -0.10 8.31 -13.46
N SER A 156 0.65 9.39 -13.72
CA SER A 156 2.11 9.30 -13.81
C SER A 156 2.75 8.95 -12.47
N SER A 157 2.23 9.47 -11.35
CA SER A 157 2.68 9.11 -10.00
C SER A 157 2.42 7.64 -9.68
N GLU A 158 1.23 7.11 -10.03
CA GLU A 158 0.93 5.67 -9.93
C GLU A 158 1.88 4.82 -10.81
N ALA A 159 2.12 5.25 -12.05
CA ALA A 159 3.02 4.54 -12.96
C ALA A 159 4.44 4.45 -12.41
N TRP A 160 4.97 5.54 -11.85
CA TRP A 160 6.29 5.54 -11.22
C TRP A 160 6.39 4.60 -10.01
N LEU A 161 5.32 4.48 -9.21
CA LEU A 161 5.27 3.50 -8.11
C LEU A 161 5.36 2.08 -8.65
N MET A 162 4.61 1.76 -9.70
CA MET A 162 4.63 0.44 -10.32
C MET A 162 5.98 0.14 -10.99
N ILE A 163 6.60 1.12 -11.66
CA ILE A 163 7.95 0.97 -12.25
C ILE A 163 8.99 0.69 -11.16
N ALA A 164 8.96 1.42 -10.04
CA ALA A 164 9.87 1.19 -8.93
C ALA A 164 9.68 -0.22 -8.32
N HIS A 165 8.42 -0.66 -8.19
CA HIS A 165 8.09 -2.01 -7.75
C HIS A 165 8.61 -3.09 -8.71
N ILE A 166 8.37 -2.94 -10.02
CA ILE A 166 8.84 -3.88 -11.05
C ILE A 166 10.36 -4.02 -10.99
N ARG A 167 11.10 -2.90 -10.94
CA ARG A 167 12.56 -2.91 -10.79
C ARG A 167 13.03 -3.67 -9.55
N ARG A 168 12.31 -3.53 -8.43
CA ARG A 168 12.60 -4.27 -7.19
C ARG A 168 12.37 -5.78 -7.38
N VAL A 169 11.23 -6.17 -7.95
CA VAL A 169 10.88 -7.58 -8.16
C VAL A 169 11.85 -8.25 -9.12
N LEU A 170 12.22 -7.59 -10.22
CA LEU A 170 13.19 -8.13 -11.18
C LEU A 170 14.55 -8.39 -10.54
N ARG A 171 15.05 -7.45 -9.70
CA ARG A 171 16.30 -7.66 -8.96
C ARG A 171 16.20 -8.84 -8.00
N LYS A 172 15.07 -9.00 -7.30
CA LYS A 172 14.86 -10.14 -6.38
C LYS A 172 14.87 -11.46 -7.14
N ILE A 173 14.15 -11.56 -8.27
CA ILE A 173 14.09 -12.79 -9.07
C ILE A 173 15.48 -13.19 -9.58
N ASN A 174 16.28 -12.21 -10.01
CA ASN A 174 17.63 -12.46 -10.54
C ASN A 174 18.68 -12.77 -9.46
N GLN A 175 18.40 -12.49 -8.19
CA GLN A 175 19.33 -12.81 -7.09
C GLN A 175 19.27 -14.28 -6.65
N VAL A 176 18.21 -15.00 -6.99
CA VAL A 176 18.02 -16.43 -6.66
C VAL A 176 18.53 -17.34 -7.79
N ALA A 177 19.08 -16.76 -8.86
CA ALA A 177 19.62 -17.49 -10.00
C ALA A 177 21.14 -17.71 -9.87
N PHE A 178 21.58 -18.40 -8.81
CA PHE A 178 22.92 -18.99 -8.70
C PHE A 178 22.88 -20.21 -7.79
#